data_AF-A0A3D4IJH6-F1
#
_entry.id   AF-A0A3D4IJH6-F1
#
_cell.length_a   1.000
_cell.length_b   1.000
_cell.length_c   1.000
_cell.angle_alpha   90.00
_cell.angle_beta   90.00
_cell.angle_gamma   90.00
#
_symmetry.space_group_name_H-M   'P 1'
#
loop_
_entity.id
_entity.type
_entity.pdbx_description
1 polymer ?
#
loop_
_entity_poly.entity_id
_entity_poly.type
_entity_poly.pdbx_seq_one_letter_code
_entity_poly.pdbx_strand_id
1 'polypeptide(L)'
;MVTWYSDYLYFHSDEPANMLRDRYKELMVAHKNGFMNIVLKDNIWIKKAFSFYTFGQVIIDNSEIFPSTFTKVLDLYKTDAQFRSCVEFDCKNAPHGLGEKEIMFILEEITTIYLAAKGKLNFNNRFVPGTEKWVLHFYPGKPLKSEVCLFQKNPLKLSNPKNKFENGSYDLENKKYYDYLEIDLESFNFSD
;
A
#
# COMPACT_ATOMS: atom_id res chain seq x y z
N MET A 1 4.68 -6.10 12.94
CA MET A 1 3.59 -5.60 12.08
C MET A 1 3.70 -4.10 11.97
N VAL A 2 3.58 -3.56 10.76
CA VAL A 2 3.59 -2.12 10.50
C VAL A 2 2.24 -1.77 9.88
N THR A 3 1.49 -0.88 10.52
CA THR A 3 0.20 -0.38 10.01
C THR A 3 0.38 1.01 9.43
N TRP A 4 -0.16 1.25 8.25
CA TRP A 4 -0.15 2.56 7.61
C TRP A 4 -1.54 3.19 7.67
N TYR A 5 -1.58 4.48 7.97
CA TYR A 5 -2.79 5.29 7.94
C TYR A 5 -2.70 6.31 6.82
N SER A 6 -3.72 6.38 5.99
CA SER A 6 -3.88 7.30 4.87
C SER A 6 -4.27 8.70 5.37
N ASP A 7 -3.30 9.45 5.88
CA ASP A 7 -3.48 10.73 6.60
C ASP A 7 -3.77 11.94 5.72
N TYR A 8 -3.30 11.93 4.46
CA TYR A 8 -3.68 12.92 3.43
C TYR A 8 -4.21 12.29 2.15
N LEU A 9 -4.03 10.98 2.00
CA LEU A 9 -4.50 10.23 0.84
C LEU A 9 -6.04 10.33 0.71
N TYR A 10 -6.77 10.75 1.74
CA TYR A 10 -8.22 10.97 1.68
C TYR A 10 -8.67 12.44 1.60
N PHE A 11 -7.85 13.36 1.11
CA PHE A 11 -8.32 14.73 0.80
C PHE A 11 -9.19 14.81 -0.48
N HIS A 12 -9.97 13.76 -0.75
CA HIS A 12 -11.00 13.68 -1.80
C HIS A 12 -12.37 14.06 -1.22
N SER A 13 -12.40 15.18 -0.52
CA SER A 13 -13.60 15.67 0.15
C SER A 13 -13.69 17.18 -0.01
N ASP A 14 -14.90 17.67 -0.26
CA ASP A 14 -15.22 19.10 -0.24
C ASP A 14 -15.30 19.65 1.21
N GLU A 15 -15.11 18.79 2.21
CA GLU A 15 -15.06 19.22 3.60
C GLU A 15 -13.82 20.10 3.87
N PRO A 16 -13.95 21.11 4.75
CA PRO A 16 -12.83 21.95 5.15
C PRO A 16 -11.66 21.13 5.71
N ALA A 17 -10.44 21.47 5.30
CA ALA A 17 -9.22 20.75 5.68
C ALA A 17 -9.03 20.58 7.20
N ASN A 18 -9.46 21.56 8.01
CA ASN A 18 -9.42 21.47 9.46
C ASN A 18 -10.35 20.39 10.01
N MET A 19 -11.54 20.21 9.42
CA MET A 19 -12.48 19.14 9.81
C MET A 19 -11.92 17.77 9.43
N LEU A 20 -11.41 17.64 8.21
CA LEU A 20 -10.76 16.41 7.74
C LEU A 20 -9.58 16.01 8.64
N ARG A 21 -8.70 16.97 8.97
CA ARG A 21 -7.59 16.76 9.89
C ARG A 21 -8.07 16.21 11.23
N ASP A 22 -9.06 16.84 11.84
CA ASP A 22 -9.52 16.44 13.18
C ASP A 22 -10.20 15.06 13.15
N ARG A 23 -11.03 14.79 12.14
CA ARG A 23 -11.62 13.47 11.91
C ARG A 23 -10.57 12.38 11.72
N TYR A 24 -9.62 12.56 10.81
CA TYR A 24 -8.60 11.52 10.54
C TYR A 24 -7.68 11.30 11.74
N LYS A 25 -7.30 12.37 12.45
CA LYS A 25 -6.57 12.27 13.71
C LYS A 25 -7.30 11.39 14.73
N GLU A 26 -8.60 11.63 14.91
CA GLU A 26 -9.42 10.83 15.82
C GLU A 26 -9.54 9.37 15.37
N LEU A 27 -9.81 9.12 14.08
CA LEU A 27 -9.90 7.77 13.53
C LEU A 27 -8.59 6.99 13.69
N MET A 28 -7.44 7.60 13.39
CA MET A 28 -6.12 6.98 13.55
C MET A 28 -5.83 6.63 15.02
N VAL A 29 -6.12 7.55 15.94
CA VAL A 29 -5.92 7.34 17.39
C VAL A 29 -6.86 6.24 17.90
N ALA A 30 -8.14 6.29 17.53
CA ALA A 30 -9.13 5.29 17.91
C ALA A 30 -8.75 3.90 17.40
N HIS A 31 -8.38 3.77 16.13
CA HIS A 31 -7.94 2.50 15.55
C HIS A 31 -6.69 1.97 16.26
N LYS A 32 -5.65 2.79 16.42
CA LYS A 32 -4.42 2.39 17.12
C LYS A 32 -4.72 1.88 18.53
N ASN A 33 -5.52 2.62 19.30
CA ASN A 33 -5.85 2.24 20.67
C ASN A 33 -6.70 0.97 20.71
N GLY A 34 -7.71 0.85 19.83
CA GLY A 34 -8.53 -0.35 19.69
C GLY A 34 -7.68 -1.59 19.36
N PHE A 35 -6.81 -1.47 18.37
CA PHE A 35 -5.89 -2.53 17.98
C PHE A 35 -4.94 -2.92 19.13
N MET A 36 -4.32 -1.93 19.78
CA MET A 36 -3.41 -2.19 20.89
C MET A 36 -4.14 -2.79 22.09
N ASN A 37 -5.39 -2.45 22.36
CA ASN A 37 -6.18 -3.10 23.41
C ASN A 37 -6.38 -4.60 23.14
N ILE A 38 -6.46 -5.02 21.88
CA ILE A 38 -6.50 -6.44 21.51
C ILE A 38 -5.13 -7.08 21.76
N VAL A 39 -4.06 -6.47 21.28
CA VAL A 39 -2.68 -6.95 21.48
C VAL A 39 -2.32 -7.07 22.96
N LEU A 40 -2.77 -6.13 23.79
CA LEU A 40 -2.45 -6.08 25.22
C LEU A 40 -3.19 -7.13 26.05
N LYS A 41 -4.30 -7.72 25.54
CA LYS A 41 -5.06 -8.77 26.23
C LYS A 41 -4.34 -10.10 26.27
N ASP A 42 -3.41 -10.34 25.35
CA ASP A 42 -2.71 -11.62 25.23
C ASP A 42 -1.20 -11.43 25.29
N ASN A 43 -0.57 -12.10 26.26
CA ASN A 43 0.86 -12.00 26.52
C ASN A 43 1.72 -12.73 25.48
N ILE A 44 1.14 -13.51 24.56
CA ILE A 44 1.90 -14.10 23.45
C ILE A 44 2.45 -13.04 22.49
N TRP A 45 1.87 -11.83 22.48
CA TRP A 45 2.25 -10.78 21.55
C TRP A 45 3.43 -9.95 22.04
N ILE A 46 4.39 -9.73 21.13
CA ILE A 46 5.51 -8.82 21.38
C ILE A 46 5.09 -7.39 21.04
N LYS A 47 4.65 -6.64 22.06
CA LYS A 47 4.10 -5.29 21.93
C LYS A 47 4.99 -4.32 21.13
N LYS A 48 6.31 -4.41 21.30
CA LYS A 48 7.29 -3.58 20.58
C LYS A 48 7.36 -3.87 19.07
N ALA A 49 6.87 -5.03 18.62
CA ALA A 49 6.87 -5.42 17.21
C ALA A 49 5.78 -4.73 16.38
N PHE A 50 4.86 -4.00 17.04
CA PHE A 50 3.78 -3.26 16.39
C PHE A 50 4.18 -1.80 16.24
N SER A 51 4.14 -1.29 15.01
CA SER A 51 4.44 0.09 14.68
C SER A 51 3.33 0.67 13.81
N PHE A 52 3.07 1.96 13.97
CA PHE A 52 1.97 2.66 13.31
C PHE A 52 2.53 3.91 12.67
N TYR A 53 2.32 4.06 11.37
CA TYR A 53 2.79 5.18 10.58
C TYR A 53 1.63 5.81 9.86
N THR A 54 1.78 7.09 9.58
CA THR A 54 0.98 7.68 8.52
C THR A 54 1.66 7.48 7.18
N PHE A 55 0.91 7.52 6.08
CA PHE A 55 1.46 7.39 4.74
C PHE A 55 2.46 8.52 4.46
N GLY A 56 2.17 9.72 4.95
CA GLY A 56 3.13 10.83 4.95
C GLY A 56 4.44 10.53 5.65
N GLN A 57 4.40 9.89 6.81
CA GLN A 57 5.62 9.49 7.49
C GLN A 57 6.42 8.48 6.66
N VAL A 58 5.74 7.54 6.00
CA VAL A 58 6.40 6.55 5.11
C VAL A 58 7.12 7.27 3.96
N ILE A 59 6.49 8.25 3.32
CA ILE A 59 7.14 9.03 2.25
C ILE A 59 8.33 9.83 2.79
N ILE A 60 8.18 10.54 3.91
CA ILE A 60 9.25 11.36 4.50
C ILE A 60 10.46 10.49 4.85
N ASP A 61 10.24 9.37 5.54
CA ASP A 61 11.28 8.42 5.93
C ASP A 61 11.99 7.80 4.71
N ASN A 62 11.37 7.84 3.53
CA ASN A 62 11.86 7.23 2.30
C ASN A 62 12.01 8.25 1.15
N SER A 63 12.22 9.52 1.48
CA SER A 63 12.28 10.64 0.56
C SER A 63 13.41 10.56 -0.48
N GLU A 64 14.45 9.75 -0.24
CA GLU A 64 15.53 9.53 -1.20
C GLU A 64 15.10 8.68 -2.40
N ILE A 65 14.23 7.68 -2.19
CA ILE A 65 13.87 6.69 -3.22
C ILE A 65 12.45 6.91 -3.78
N PHE A 66 11.52 7.36 -2.96
CA PHE A 66 10.12 7.47 -3.33
C PHE A 66 9.89 8.40 -4.53
N PRO A 67 10.37 9.67 -4.54
CA PRO A 67 10.04 10.60 -5.63
C PRO A 67 10.51 10.10 -7.00
N SER A 68 11.74 9.58 -7.09
CA SER A 68 12.29 9.07 -8.35
C SER A 68 11.57 7.82 -8.84
N THR A 69 11.07 6.98 -7.93
CA THR A 69 10.28 5.79 -8.29
C THR A 69 8.89 6.20 -8.75
N PHE A 70 8.25 7.09 -8.00
CA PHE A 70 6.91 7.59 -8.32
C PHE A 70 6.88 8.26 -9.71
N THR A 71 7.88 9.09 -10.05
CA THR A 71 8.01 9.66 -11.40
C THR A 71 8.02 8.57 -12.48
N LYS A 72 8.76 7.48 -12.29
CA LYS A 72 8.81 6.37 -13.26
C LYS A 72 7.48 5.63 -13.38
N VAL A 73 6.78 5.43 -12.27
CA VAL A 73 5.44 4.81 -12.27
C VAL A 73 4.43 5.72 -12.97
N LEU A 74 4.51 7.03 -12.73
CA LEU A 74 3.69 8.03 -13.43
C LEU A 74 3.99 8.08 -14.93
N ASP A 75 5.25 7.97 -15.34
CA ASP A 75 5.65 7.90 -16.74
C ASP A 75 5.17 6.59 -17.40
N LEU A 76 5.21 5.47 -16.66
CA LEU A 76 4.61 4.22 -17.10
C LEU A 76 3.10 4.39 -17.35
N TYR A 77 2.38 5.06 -16.45
CA TYR A 77 0.96 5.37 -16.64
C TYR A 77 0.68 6.22 -17.90
N LYS A 78 1.55 7.18 -18.20
CA LYS A 78 1.40 8.02 -19.40
C LYS A 78 1.66 7.26 -20.70
N THR A 79 2.62 6.34 -20.69
CA THR A 79 3.18 5.73 -21.91
C THR A 79 2.71 4.30 -22.19
N ASP A 80 2.38 3.49 -21.18
CA ASP A 80 1.94 2.10 -21.32
C ASP A 80 0.42 2.01 -21.24
N ALA A 81 -0.21 1.66 -22.36
CA ALA A 81 -1.67 1.60 -22.46
C ALA A 81 -2.31 0.52 -21.58
N GLN A 82 -1.62 -0.60 -21.36
CA GLN A 82 -2.12 -1.69 -20.51
C GLN A 82 -2.10 -1.26 -19.05
N PHE A 83 -1.00 -0.66 -18.58
CA PHE A 83 -0.89 -0.16 -17.22
C PHE A 83 -1.91 0.96 -16.95
N ARG A 84 -2.05 1.92 -17.88
CA ARG A 84 -3.10 2.94 -17.82
C ARG A 84 -4.50 2.32 -17.68
N SER A 85 -4.81 1.31 -18.48
CA SER A 85 -6.13 0.65 -18.41
C SER A 85 -6.38 -0.05 -17.07
N CYS A 86 -5.33 -0.58 -16.42
CA CYS A 86 -5.45 -1.21 -15.11
C CYS A 86 -5.72 -0.17 -14.01
N VAL A 87 -5.03 0.98 -14.04
CA VAL A 87 -5.28 2.09 -13.12
C VAL A 87 -6.69 2.66 -13.30
N GLU A 88 -7.10 2.91 -14.55
CA GLU A 88 -8.45 3.39 -14.83
C GLU A 88 -9.54 2.39 -14.40
N PHE A 89 -9.27 1.09 -14.51
CA PHE A 89 -10.19 0.05 -14.02
C PHE A 89 -10.40 0.20 -12.51
N ASP A 90 -9.33 0.30 -11.73
CA ASP A 90 -9.45 0.42 -10.27
C ASP A 90 -10.15 1.73 -9.87
N CYS A 91 -9.81 2.86 -10.51
CA CYS A 91 -10.50 4.14 -10.25
C CYS A 91 -12.00 4.06 -10.58
N LYS A 92 -12.40 3.44 -11.69
CA LYS A 92 -13.82 3.30 -12.08
C LYS A 92 -14.63 2.44 -11.12
N ASN A 93 -13.99 1.48 -10.45
CA ASN A 93 -14.64 0.62 -9.46
C ASN A 93 -14.60 1.23 -8.04
N ALA A 94 -13.80 2.27 -7.82
CA ALA A 94 -13.79 3.01 -6.56
C ALA A 94 -15.03 3.92 -6.44
N PRO A 95 -15.51 4.21 -5.22
CA PRO A 95 -16.71 5.05 -4.99
C PRO A 95 -16.62 6.47 -5.58
N HIS A 96 -15.40 6.99 -5.77
CA HIS A 96 -15.14 8.34 -6.26
C HIS A 96 -14.98 8.42 -7.79
N GLY A 97 -14.90 7.27 -8.47
CA GLY A 97 -14.81 7.19 -9.92
C GLY A 97 -13.45 7.58 -10.51
N LEU A 98 -13.43 7.88 -11.81
CA LEU A 98 -12.21 8.25 -12.54
C LEU A 98 -11.96 9.76 -12.46
N GLY A 99 -10.84 10.15 -11.85
CA GLY A 99 -10.34 11.52 -11.82
C GLY A 99 -8.83 11.56 -11.63
N GLU A 100 -8.21 12.73 -11.93
CA GLU A 100 -6.76 12.92 -11.81
C GLU A 100 -6.27 12.63 -10.39
N LYS A 101 -7.04 13.02 -9.38
CA LYS A 101 -6.70 12.79 -7.98
C LYS A 101 -6.72 11.31 -7.64
N GLU A 102 -7.75 10.58 -8.09
CA GLU A 102 -7.91 9.14 -7.84
C GLU A 102 -6.81 8.33 -8.53
N ILE A 103 -6.40 8.75 -9.73
CA ILE A 103 -5.22 8.19 -10.41
C ILE A 103 -3.98 8.40 -9.55
N MET A 104 -3.71 9.64 -9.10
CA MET A 104 -2.54 9.94 -8.28
C MET A 104 -2.52 9.15 -6.97
N PHE A 105 -3.67 9.03 -6.31
CA PHE A 105 -3.85 8.20 -5.12
C PHE A 105 -3.41 6.76 -5.37
N ILE A 106 -3.98 6.12 -6.41
CA ILE A 106 -3.67 4.73 -6.71
C ILE A 106 -2.19 4.57 -7.01
N LEU A 107 -1.63 5.46 -7.84
CA LEU A 107 -0.21 5.41 -8.19
C LEU A 107 0.69 5.57 -6.97
N GLU A 108 0.37 6.45 -6.02
CA GLU A 108 1.15 6.62 -4.78
C GLU A 108 1.08 5.36 -3.90
N GLU A 109 -0.11 4.81 -3.73
CA GLU A 109 -0.37 3.59 -2.95
C GLU A 109 0.44 2.40 -3.50
N ILE A 110 0.22 2.05 -4.77
CA ILE A 110 0.88 0.88 -5.38
C ILE A 110 2.39 1.09 -5.52
N THR A 111 2.87 2.33 -5.68
CA THR A 111 4.32 2.63 -5.68
C THR A 111 4.93 2.30 -4.32
N THR A 112 4.25 2.67 -3.24
CA THR A 112 4.74 2.44 -1.88
C THR A 112 4.73 0.95 -1.55
N ILE A 113 3.68 0.21 -1.95
CA ILE A 113 3.61 -1.24 -1.80
C ILE A 113 4.71 -1.94 -2.62
N TYR A 114 4.91 -1.51 -3.86
CA TYR A 114 6.00 -2.01 -4.72
C TYR A 114 7.37 -1.81 -4.06
N LEU A 115 7.69 -0.61 -3.59
CA LEU A 115 8.95 -0.35 -2.88
C LEU A 115 9.09 -1.19 -1.59
N ALA A 116 8.00 -1.35 -0.83
CA ALA A 116 7.99 -2.16 0.38
C ALA A 116 8.34 -3.63 0.10
N ALA A 117 7.62 -4.24 -0.84
CA ALA A 117 7.80 -5.64 -1.23
C ALA A 117 9.21 -5.89 -1.78
N LYS A 118 9.76 -4.92 -2.52
CA LYS A 118 11.13 -4.93 -3.06
C LYS A 118 12.21 -4.52 -2.05
N GLY A 119 11.87 -4.37 -0.78
CA GLY A 119 12.82 -4.08 0.30
C GLY A 119 13.54 -2.75 0.13
N LYS A 120 12.89 -1.77 -0.51
CA LYS A 120 13.43 -0.42 -0.74
C LYS A 120 12.92 0.62 0.24
N LEU A 121 11.88 0.30 1.00
CA LEU A 121 11.44 1.14 2.09
C LEU A 121 12.12 0.72 3.40
N ASN A 122 12.56 1.72 4.15
CA ASN A 122 12.87 1.60 5.55
C ASN A 122 11.59 1.82 6.36
N PHE A 123 11.24 0.80 7.14
CA PHE A 123 10.26 0.94 8.20
C PHE A 123 11.06 1.02 9.48
N ASN A 124 11.08 2.18 10.14
CA ASN A 124 11.80 2.43 11.40
C ASN A 124 11.20 1.62 12.59
N ASN A 125 11.00 0.32 12.42
CA ASN A 125 10.44 -0.59 13.38
C ASN A 125 11.51 -0.90 14.43
N ARG A 126 11.30 -0.37 15.64
CA ARG A 126 12.24 -0.48 16.76
C ARG A 126 12.51 -1.92 17.22
N PHE A 127 11.71 -2.90 16.78
CA PHE A 127 11.88 -4.30 17.15
C PHE A 127 12.78 -5.08 16.19
N VAL A 128 12.80 -4.74 14.91
CA VAL A 128 13.60 -5.45 13.87
C VAL A 128 14.40 -4.48 12.99
N PRO A 129 15.07 -3.46 13.55
CA PRO A 129 15.61 -2.34 12.77
C PRO A 129 16.62 -2.81 11.72
N GLY A 130 16.23 -2.81 10.43
CA GLY A 130 17.08 -3.20 9.31
C GLY A 130 17.44 -4.70 9.29
N THR A 131 16.66 -5.53 9.98
CA THR A 131 16.87 -6.99 10.07
C THR A 131 15.67 -7.78 9.53
N GLU A 132 14.74 -7.10 8.87
CA GLU A 132 13.58 -7.68 8.23
C GLU A 132 14.02 -8.71 7.18
N LYS A 133 13.62 -9.98 7.37
CA LYS A 133 13.95 -11.06 6.44
C LYS A 133 13.00 -11.10 5.24
N TRP A 134 11.73 -10.76 5.47
CA TRP A 134 10.65 -10.78 4.50
C TRP A 134 9.61 -9.72 4.88
N VAL A 135 8.86 -9.25 3.89
CA VAL A 135 7.76 -8.30 4.05
C VAL A 135 6.56 -8.90 3.35
N LEU A 136 5.49 -9.13 4.10
CA LEU A 136 4.19 -9.53 3.56
C LEU A 136 3.28 -8.31 3.58
N HIS A 137 2.88 -7.84 2.40
CA HIS A 137 1.77 -6.91 2.29
C HIS A 137 0.46 -7.68 2.48
N PHE A 138 -0.45 -7.12 3.27
CA PHE A 138 -1.77 -7.69 3.47
C PHE A 138 -2.79 -6.57 3.63
N TYR A 139 -3.96 -6.79 3.06
CA TYR A 139 -5.09 -5.87 3.10
C TYR A 139 -6.39 -6.70 3.03
N PRO A 140 -7.53 -6.21 3.55
CA PRO A 140 -8.82 -6.85 3.31
C PRO A 140 -9.18 -6.79 1.82
N GLY A 141 -9.56 -7.92 1.22
CA GLY A 141 -9.99 -7.99 -0.18
C GLY A 141 -8.88 -8.36 -1.16
N LYS A 142 -9.25 -8.41 -2.45
CA LYS A 142 -8.33 -8.76 -3.55
C LYS A 142 -7.34 -7.63 -3.83
N PRO A 143 -6.17 -7.93 -4.42
CA PRO A 143 -5.24 -6.88 -4.86
C PRO A 143 -5.86 -6.03 -5.97
N LEU A 144 -5.44 -4.77 -6.05
CA LEU A 144 -5.80 -3.88 -7.15
C LEU A 144 -5.23 -4.40 -8.48
N LYS A 145 -5.95 -4.18 -9.58
CA LYS A 145 -5.50 -4.60 -10.91
C LYS A 145 -4.23 -3.86 -11.32
N SER A 146 -4.15 -2.58 -11.01
CA SER A 146 -2.98 -1.73 -11.23
C SER A 146 -1.78 -2.16 -10.39
N GLU A 147 -1.99 -2.63 -9.16
CA GLU A 147 -0.92 -3.19 -8.32
C GLU A 147 -0.33 -4.43 -8.99
N VAL A 148 -1.16 -5.41 -9.34
CA VAL A 148 -0.71 -6.62 -10.05
C VAL A 148 0.06 -6.25 -11.33
N CYS A 149 -0.50 -5.34 -12.13
CA CYS A 149 0.13 -4.89 -13.38
C CYS A 149 1.50 -4.23 -13.15
N LEU A 150 1.63 -3.36 -12.14
CA LEU A 150 2.90 -2.71 -11.80
C LEU A 150 3.98 -3.75 -11.46
N PHE A 151 3.63 -4.74 -10.66
CA PHE A 151 4.57 -5.80 -10.26
C PHE A 151 4.99 -6.68 -11.43
N GLN A 152 4.05 -7.05 -12.31
CA GLN A 152 4.35 -7.81 -13.53
C GLN A 152 5.25 -7.04 -14.50
N LYS A 153 5.01 -5.72 -14.68
CA LYS A 153 5.83 -4.86 -15.55
C LYS A 153 7.21 -4.59 -14.96
N ASN A 154 7.30 -4.48 -13.63
CA ASN A 154 8.53 -4.21 -12.89
C ASN A 154 9.41 -3.12 -13.54
N PRO A 155 8.91 -1.88 -13.72
CA PRO A 155 9.56 -0.86 -14.55
C PRO A 155 10.97 -0.48 -14.05
N LEU A 156 11.24 -0.63 -12.76
CA LEU A 156 12.55 -0.36 -12.16
C LEU A 156 13.46 -1.60 -12.09
N LYS A 157 12.98 -2.78 -12.54
CA LYS A 157 13.69 -4.07 -12.46
C LYS A 157 14.19 -4.37 -11.04
N LEU A 158 13.41 -3.99 -10.04
CA LEU A 158 13.74 -4.26 -8.64
C LEU A 158 13.44 -5.72 -8.30
N SER A 159 14.24 -6.26 -7.40
CA SER A 159 14.02 -7.57 -6.79
C SER A 159 14.51 -7.56 -5.35
N ASN A 160 13.81 -8.30 -4.50
CA ASN A 160 14.25 -8.67 -3.16
C ASN A 160 14.17 -10.19 -3.00
N PRO A 161 15.19 -10.93 -3.47
CA PRO A 161 15.13 -12.40 -3.52
C PRO A 161 15.07 -13.07 -2.14
N LYS A 162 15.34 -12.32 -1.06
CA LYS A 162 15.16 -12.81 0.32
C LYS A 162 13.70 -12.78 0.75
N ASN A 163 12.90 -11.89 0.17
CA ASN A 163 11.48 -11.77 0.45
C ASN A 163 10.68 -12.68 -0.50
N LYS A 164 10.32 -13.87 -0.04
CA LYS A 164 9.47 -14.81 -0.82
C LYS A 164 8.08 -14.25 -1.19
N PHE A 165 7.68 -13.13 -0.60
CA PHE A 165 6.42 -12.44 -0.86
C PHE A 165 6.60 -11.18 -1.72
N GLU A 166 7.76 -11.02 -2.39
CA GLU A 166 8.07 -9.79 -3.13
C GLU A 166 7.20 -9.53 -4.36
N ASN A 167 6.32 -10.46 -4.75
CA ASN A 167 5.42 -10.38 -5.89
C ASN A 167 3.98 -10.73 -5.52
N GLY A 168 3.53 -10.40 -4.32
CA GLY A 168 2.16 -10.73 -3.94
C GLY A 168 1.68 -10.08 -2.66
N SER A 169 0.41 -10.31 -2.37
CA SER A 169 -0.24 -9.87 -1.15
C SER A 169 -1.14 -10.95 -0.57
N TYR A 170 -1.52 -10.73 0.68
CA TYR A 170 -2.44 -11.61 1.40
C TYR A 170 -3.76 -10.89 1.68
N ASP A 171 -4.84 -11.48 1.17
CA ASP A 171 -6.21 -11.07 1.46
C ASP A 171 -6.62 -11.57 2.84
N LEU A 172 -6.89 -10.63 3.74
CA LEU A 172 -7.32 -10.92 5.11
C LEU A 172 -8.75 -11.47 5.22
N GLU A 173 -9.64 -11.14 4.28
CA GLU A 173 -11.04 -11.55 4.30
C GLU A 173 -11.19 -13.00 3.87
N ASN A 174 -10.65 -13.34 2.69
CA ASN A 174 -10.72 -14.70 2.15
C ASN A 174 -9.55 -15.59 2.58
N LYS A 175 -8.59 -15.05 3.33
CA LYS A 175 -7.40 -15.76 3.85
C LYS A 175 -6.59 -16.41 2.72
N LYS A 176 -6.38 -15.67 1.64
CA LYS A 176 -5.74 -16.15 0.42
C LYS A 176 -4.53 -15.31 0.05
N TYR A 177 -3.43 -15.98 -0.27
CA TYR A 177 -2.27 -15.33 -0.87
C TYR A 177 -2.44 -15.27 -2.40
N TYR A 178 -2.17 -14.10 -2.96
CA TYR A 178 -2.21 -13.82 -4.39
C TYR A 178 -0.79 -13.60 -4.89
N ASP A 179 -0.27 -14.56 -5.67
CA ASP A 179 0.96 -14.37 -6.42
C ASP A 179 0.65 -13.61 -7.71
N TYR A 180 1.17 -12.39 -7.81
CA TYR A 180 0.89 -11.49 -8.92
C TYR A 180 1.45 -12.00 -10.25
N LEU A 181 2.47 -12.85 -10.24
CA LEU A 181 3.02 -13.42 -11.47
C LEU A 181 2.11 -14.50 -12.09
N GLU A 182 1.21 -15.07 -11.28
CA GLU A 182 0.27 -16.12 -11.69
C GLU A 182 -1.13 -15.57 -12.04
N ILE A 183 -1.34 -14.26 -11.87
CA ILE A 183 -2.62 -13.61 -12.17
C ILE A 183 -2.65 -13.16 -13.63
N ASP A 184 -3.58 -13.69 -14.40
CA ASP A 184 -3.89 -13.18 -15.73
C ASP A 184 -4.76 -11.91 -15.63
N LEU A 185 -4.26 -10.78 -16.15
CA LEU A 185 -4.92 -9.48 -16.04
C LEU A 185 -6.26 -9.40 -16.77
N GLU A 186 -6.54 -10.31 -17.71
CA GLU A 186 -7.77 -10.28 -18.52
C GLU A 186 -8.87 -11.15 -17.94
N SER A 187 -8.52 -12.32 -17.40
CA SER A 187 -9.46 -13.33 -16.93
C SER A 187 -9.64 -13.36 -15.41
N PHE A 188 -8.71 -12.79 -14.62
CA PHE A 188 -8.87 -12.74 -13.18
C PHE A 188 -10.00 -11.77 -12.76
N ASN A 189 -10.87 -12.22 -11.86
CA ASN A 189 -11.94 -11.38 -11.33
C ASN A 189 -11.43 -10.49 -10.20
N PHE A 190 -11.14 -9.23 -10.54
CA PHE A 190 -10.69 -8.18 -9.62
C PHE A 190 -11.81 -7.50 -8.83
N SER A 191 -13.09 -7.76 -9.14
CA SER A 191 -14.21 -7.21 -8.36
C SER A 191 -14.38 -7.98 -7.06
N ASP A 192 -14.61 -7.28 -5.95
CA ASP A 192 -14.95 -7.88 -4.65
C ASP A 192 -16.38 -8.43 -4.63
#